data_AF-A0A1H7QH81-F1
#
_entry.id   AF-A0A1H7QH81-F1
#
_cell.length_a   1.000
_cell.length_b   1.000
_cell.length_c   1.000
_cell.angle_alpha   90.00
_cell.angle_beta   90.00
_cell.angle_gamma   90.00
#
_symmetry.space_group_name_H-M   'P 1'
#
loop_
_entity.id
_entity.type
_entity.pdbx_description
1 polymer ?
#
loop_
_entity_poly.entity_id
_entity_poly.type
_entity_poly.pdbx_seq_one_letter_code
_entity_poly.pdbx_strand_id
1 'polypeptide(L)'
;MPTCLGIDAYLATGRLKHGEEPAPVRGKMPRDLSLKDWRARRLRTKKGRAVYARRKAVAEAPFGQIKQVRGFWQLLLSGLAKARGEWALICLTHNLLKLYRATVAA
;
A
#
# COMPACT_ATOMS: atom_id res chain seq x y z
N MET A 1 -10.47 -19.46 1.24
CA MET A 1 -9.69 -18.33 1.81
C MET A 1 -10.31 -17.06 1.26
N PRO A 2 -10.71 -16.05 2.06
CA PRO A 2 -11.38 -14.88 1.49
C PRO A 2 -10.31 -13.96 0.88
N THR A 3 -9.78 -14.35 -0.28
CA THR A 3 -9.10 -13.47 -1.21
C THR A 3 -10.18 -12.60 -1.85
N CYS A 4 -10.37 -11.41 -1.32
CA CYS A 4 -11.16 -10.40 -2.02
C CYS A 4 -10.51 -10.18 -3.40
N LEU A 5 -11.24 -10.55 -4.47
CA LEU A 5 -10.82 -10.36 -5.87
C LEU A 5 -9.53 -11.12 -6.28
N GLY A 6 -9.20 -12.24 -5.61
CA GLY A 6 -7.98 -13.00 -5.91
C GLY A 6 -6.68 -12.32 -5.44
N ILE A 7 -6.77 -11.19 -4.74
CA ILE A 7 -5.62 -10.44 -4.24
C ILE A 7 -5.31 -10.84 -2.80
N ASP A 8 -4.05 -11.18 -2.56
CA ASP A 8 -3.52 -11.44 -1.23
C ASP A 8 -3.23 -10.11 -0.49
N ALA A 9 -4.30 -9.49 0.03
CA ALA A 9 -4.22 -8.18 0.67
C ALA A 9 -3.77 -8.27 2.15
N TYR A 10 -2.66 -7.60 2.47
CA TYR A 10 -2.18 -7.38 3.85
C TYR A 10 -2.67 -6.01 4.35
N LEU A 11 -3.88 -5.98 4.92
CA LEU A 11 -4.56 -4.75 5.35
C LEU A 11 -4.54 -4.61 6.87
N ALA A 12 -4.12 -3.44 7.36
CA ALA A 12 -4.21 -3.11 8.78
C ALA A 12 -5.66 -2.95 9.22
N THR A 13 -5.98 -3.51 10.37
CA THR A 13 -7.32 -3.52 10.98
C THR A 13 -7.52 -2.43 12.03
N GLY A 14 -6.46 -1.66 12.30
CA GLY A 14 -6.42 -0.59 13.29
C GLY A 14 -5.11 0.19 13.20
N ARG A 15 -5.03 1.26 13.99
CA ARG A 15 -3.83 2.09 14.12
C ARG A 15 -3.03 1.62 15.33
N LEU A 16 -1.79 1.20 15.12
CA LEU A 16 -0.83 0.93 16.20
C LEU A 16 -0.16 2.24 16.61
N LYS A 17 0.16 2.40 17.90
CA LYS A 17 0.95 3.56 18.34
C LYS A 17 2.38 3.46 17.78
N HIS A 18 3.04 4.60 17.61
CA HIS A 18 4.42 4.62 17.17
C HIS A 18 5.31 3.92 18.22
N GLY A 19 6.11 2.94 17.78
CA GLY A 19 6.92 2.09 18.68
C GLY A 19 6.19 0.87 19.26
N GLU A 20 4.88 0.73 19.04
CA GLU A 20 4.12 -0.43 19.48
C GLU A 20 4.28 -1.59 18.49
N GLU A 21 5.04 -2.62 18.89
CA GLU A 21 5.10 -3.85 18.12
C GLU A 21 4.05 -4.85 18.63
N PRO A 22 3.15 -5.35 17.75
CA PRO A 22 2.19 -6.34 18.17
C PRO A 22 2.93 -7.63 18.54
N ALA A 23 2.45 -8.41 19.51
CA ALA A 23 3.15 -9.64 19.90
C ALA A 23 3.23 -10.63 18.72
N PRO A 24 4.37 -11.33 18.51
CA PRO A 24 4.49 -12.33 17.46
C PRO A 24 3.51 -13.49 17.69
N VAL A 25 2.98 -14.04 16.61
CA VAL A 25 2.04 -15.16 16.68
C VAL A 25 2.69 -16.41 16.08
N ARG A 26 2.53 -17.55 16.76
CA ARG A 26 3.02 -18.86 16.34
C ARG A 26 1.85 -19.87 16.26
N GLY A 27 2.06 -20.95 15.50
CA GLY A 27 1.08 -22.04 15.35
C GLY A 27 0.06 -21.83 14.22
N LYS A 28 -0.77 -22.86 14.01
CA LYS A 28 -1.80 -22.89 12.96
C LYS A 28 -2.82 -21.76 13.14
N MET A 29 -3.42 -21.31 12.03
CA MET A 29 -4.52 -20.36 12.06
C MET A 29 -5.78 -21.05 12.62
N PRO A 30 -6.40 -20.55 13.70
CA PRO A 30 -7.71 -21.00 14.13
C PRO A 30 -8.74 -20.81 13.00
N ARG A 31 -9.70 -21.73 12.88
CA ARG A 31 -10.74 -21.67 11.85
C ARG A 31 -11.85 -20.68 12.21
N ASP A 32 -12.08 -20.45 13.50
CA ASP A 32 -13.23 -19.70 14.01
C ASP A 32 -12.92 -18.21 14.27
N LEU A 33 -12.08 -17.61 13.43
CA LEU A 33 -11.71 -16.20 13.54
C LEU A 33 -12.62 -15.33 12.68
N SER A 34 -13.04 -14.18 13.23
CA SER A 34 -13.62 -13.10 12.44
C SER A 34 -12.64 -12.65 11.35
N LEU A 35 -13.15 -12.12 10.22
CA LEU A 35 -12.33 -11.57 9.15
C LEU A 35 -11.34 -10.50 9.65
N LYS A 36 -11.76 -9.69 10.63
CA LYS A 36 -10.91 -8.66 11.23
C LYS A 36 -9.76 -9.29 12.00
N ASP A 37 -10.05 -10.25 12.88
CA ASP A 37 -9.03 -10.91 13.69
C ASP A 37 -8.11 -11.78 12.84
N TRP A 38 -8.65 -12.36 11.77
CA TRP A 38 -7.90 -13.10 10.78
C TRP A 38 -6.86 -12.19 10.09
N ARG A 39 -7.27 -11.00 9.60
CA ARG A 39 -6.35 -10.03 8.99
C ARG A 39 -5.32 -9.51 9.98
N ALA A 40 -5.74 -9.21 11.21
CA ALA A 40 -4.85 -8.76 12.28
C ALA A 40 -3.78 -9.80 12.62
N ARG A 41 -4.18 -11.06 12.80
CA ARG A 41 -3.26 -12.17 13.05
C ARG A 41 -2.33 -12.42 11.87
N ARG A 42 -2.83 -12.32 10.63
CA ARG A 42 -2.01 -12.46 9.41
C ARG A 42 -0.89 -11.44 9.36
N LEU A 43 -1.14 -10.17 9.70
CA LEU A 43 -0.12 -9.13 9.79
C LEU A 43 0.94 -9.39 10.89
N ARG A 44 0.57 -10.07 11.97
CA ARG A 44 1.49 -10.37 13.08
C ARG A 44 2.52 -11.46 12.76
N THR A 45 2.29 -12.26 11.71
CA THR A 45 3.23 -13.29 11.24
C THR A 45 4.53 -12.69 10.70
N LYS A 46 5.66 -13.42 10.74
CA LYS A 46 6.94 -12.96 10.19
C LYS A 46 6.81 -12.54 8.71
N LYS A 47 6.15 -13.38 7.89
CA LYS A 47 5.89 -13.08 6.47
C LYS A 47 5.00 -11.86 6.30
N GLY A 48 3.91 -11.76 7.07
CA GLY A 48 2.98 -10.63 7.00
C GLY A 48 3.63 -9.31 7.38
N ARG A 49 4.46 -9.28 8.43
CA ARG A 49 5.24 -8.10 8.81
C ARG A 49 6.21 -7.69 7.71
N ALA A 50 6.97 -8.65 7.15
CA ALA A 50 7.94 -8.35 6.11
C ALA A 50 7.28 -7.75 4.86
N VAL A 51 6.13 -8.29 4.44
CA VAL A 51 5.36 -7.73 3.32
C VAL A 51 4.78 -6.36 3.66
N TYR A 52 4.18 -6.22 4.84
CA TYR A 52 3.55 -4.96 5.25
C TYR A 52 4.57 -3.83 5.48
N ALA A 53 5.78 -4.14 5.96
CA ALA A 53 6.87 -3.17 6.13
C ALA A 53 7.27 -2.51 4.80
N ARG A 54 7.19 -3.26 3.69
CA ARG A 54 7.47 -2.72 2.35
C ARG A 54 6.45 -1.66 1.90
N ARG A 55 5.25 -1.60 2.51
CA ARG A 55 4.25 -0.57 2.21
C ARG A 55 4.83 0.84 2.35
N LYS A 56 5.68 1.06 3.36
CA LYS A 56 6.35 2.34 3.59
C LYS A 56 7.14 2.77 2.35
N ALA A 57 8.06 1.92 1.89
CA ALA A 57 8.89 2.21 0.73
C ALA A 57 8.11 2.27 -0.59
N VAL A 58 7.15 1.36 -0.79
CA VAL A 58 6.43 1.24 -2.07
C VAL A 58 5.41 2.36 -2.26
N ALA A 59 4.66 2.73 -1.22
CA ALA A 59 3.61 3.72 -1.34
C ALA A 59 4.10 5.14 -1.03
N GLU A 60 4.91 5.36 0.01
CA GLU A 60 5.24 6.73 0.43
C GLU A 60 6.14 7.44 -0.59
N ALA A 61 7.09 6.73 -1.19
CA ALA A 61 8.01 7.31 -2.18
C ALA A 61 7.30 7.93 -3.41
N PRO A 62 6.40 7.24 -4.13
CA PRO A 62 5.70 7.84 -5.26
C PRO A 62 4.80 9.00 -4.83
N PHE A 63 4.11 8.92 -3.68
CA PHE A 63 3.31 10.04 -3.19
C PHE A 63 4.16 11.28 -2.87
N GLY A 64 5.31 11.10 -2.22
CA GLY A 64 6.26 12.18 -1.94
C GLY A 64 6.81 12.80 -3.22
N GLN A 65 7.20 11.98 -4.19
CA GLN A 65 7.71 12.44 -5.48
C GLN A 65 6.65 13.19 -6.30
N ILE A 66 5.42 12.68 -6.36
CA ILE A 66 4.32 13.35 -7.07
C ILE A 66 4.00 14.70 -6.41
N LYS A 67 3.93 14.76 -5.07
CA LYS A 67 3.58 16.00 -4.37
C LYS A 67 4.71 17.03 -4.37
N GLN A 68 5.90 16.63 -3.90
CA GLN A 68 7.01 17.56 -3.68
C GLN A 68 7.83 17.81 -4.95
N VAL A 69 8.17 16.77 -5.70
CA VAL A 69 9.07 16.89 -6.86
C VAL A 69 8.32 17.34 -8.10
N ARG A 70 7.06 16.92 -8.27
CA ARG A 70 6.23 17.31 -9.42
C ARG A 70 5.28 18.47 -9.11
N GLY A 71 5.24 18.95 -7.87
CA GLY A 71 4.38 20.07 -7.45
C GLY A 71 2.88 19.77 -7.53
N PHE A 72 2.48 18.50 -7.62
CA PHE A 72 1.08 18.12 -7.80
C PHE A 72 0.37 18.01 -6.44
N TRP A 73 -0.32 19.08 -6.06
CA TRP A 73 -1.05 19.18 -4.79
C TRP A 73 -2.56 19.18 -4.95
N GLN A 74 -3.06 19.67 -6.08
CA GLN A 74 -4.48 19.92 -6.31
C GLN A 74 -4.90 19.28 -7.63
N LEU A 75 -6.11 18.72 -7.63
CA LEU A 75 -6.79 18.27 -8.84
C LEU A 75 -7.47 19.48 -9.48
N LEU A 76 -7.42 19.58 -10.80
CA LEU A 76 -8.00 20.71 -11.53
C LEU A 76 -9.49 20.47 -11.80
N LEU A 77 -9.88 19.21 -12.00
CA LEU A 77 -11.24 18.84 -12.35
C LEU A 77 -12.06 18.40 -11.12
N SER A 78 -13.23 19.02 -10.98
CA SER A 78 -14.25 18.62 -10.01
C SER A 78 -15.07 17.43 -10.51
N GLY A 79 -15.25 16.43 -9.63
CA GLY A 79 -16.05 15.23 -9.87
C GLY A 79 -15.23 13.94 -9.89
N LEU A 80 -15.73 12.88 -9.24
CA LEU A 80 -14.99 11.64 -8.98
C LEU A 80 -14.42 11.00 -10.26
N ALA A 81 -15.20 10.96 -11.34
CA ALA A 81 -14.76 10.37 -12.59
C ALA A 81 -13.59 11.15 -13.22
N LYS A 82 -13.68 12.48 -13.21
CA LYS A 82 -12.64 13.36 -13.77
C LYS A 82 -11.36 13.34 -12.91
N ALA A 83 -11.53 13.43 -11.59
CA ALA A 83 -10.44 13.30 -10.62
C ALA A 83 -9.68 11.97 -10.75
N ARG A 84 -10.39 10.86 -11.00
CA ARG A 84 -9.76 9.55 -11.28
C ARG A 84 -8.92 9.58 -12.54
N GLY A 85 -9.41 10.22 -13.60
CA GLY A 85 -8.67 10.40 -14.86
C GLY A 85 -7.39 11.20 -14.68
N GLU A 86 -7.46 12.35 -14.01
CA GLU A 86 -6.28 13.17 -13.71
C GLU A 86 -5.26 12.41 -12.87
N TRP A 87 -5.72 11.74 -11.82
CA TRP A 87 -4.84 10.95 -10.96
C TRP A 87 -4.15 9.81 -11.74
N ALA A 88 -4.89 9.12 -12.61
CA ALA A 88 -4.33 8.08 -13.47
C ALA A 88 -3.26 8.63 -14.43
N LEU A 89 -3.48 9.81 -15.01
CA LEU A 89 -2.51 10.47 -15.89
C LEU A 89 -1.22 10.85 -15.15
N ILE A 90 -1.34 11.40 -13.94
CA ILE A 90 -0.18 11.73 -13.09
C ILE A 90 0.59 10.46 -12.72
N CYS A 91 -0.10 9.39 -12.32
CA CYS A 91 0.54 8.11 -12.05
C CYS A 91 1.23 7.53 -13.29
N LEU A 92 0.61 7.61 -14.47
CA LEU A 92 1.18 7.15 -15.72
C LEU A 92 2.49 7.88 -16.03
N THR A 93 2.46 9.22 -16.06
CA THR A 93 3.65 10.03 -16.36
C THR A 93 4.76 9.84 -15.32
N HIS A 94 4.39 9.63 -14.05
CA HIS A 94 5.34 9.28 -13.00
C HIS A 94 6.03 7.93 -13.27
N ASN A 95 5.25 6.89 -13.60
CA ASN A 95 5.78 5.55 -13.88
C ASN A 95 6.65 5.53 -15.15
N LEU A 96 6.22 6.22 -16.21
CA LEU A 96 7.00 6.35 -17.44
C LEU A 96 8.36 7.00 -17.19
N LEU A 97 8.41 8.07 -16.37
CA LEU A 97 9.68 8.71 -16.02
C LEU A 97 10.60 7.78 -15.22
N LYS A 98 10.06 6.91 -14.35
CA LYS A 98 10.86 5.91 -13.65
C LYS A 98 11.44 4.87 -14.60
N LEU A 99 10.64 4.38 -15.55
CA LEU A 99 11.10 3.43 -16.57
C LEU A 99 12.21 4.05 -17.43
N TYR A 100 11.99 5.26 -17.95
CA TYR A 100 12.99 5.98 -18.74
C TYR A 100 14.32 6.16 -17.99
N ARG A 101 14.26 6.57 -16.71
CA ARG A 101 15.48 6.71 -15.89
C ARG A 101 16.17 5.38 -15.64
N ALA A 102 15.42 4.29 -15.49
CA ALA A 102 16.00 2.96 -15.32
C ALA A 102 16.68 2.46 -16.60
N THR A 103 16.18 2.83 -17.79
CA THR A 103 16.78 2.45 -19.07
C THR A 103 17.98 3.30 -19.47
N VAL A 104 18.01 4.58 -19.09
CA VAL A 104 19.13 5.50 -19.40
C VAL A 104 20.31 5.33 -18.42
N ALA A 105 20.04 4.87 -17.21
CA ALA A 105 21.08 4.58 -16.20
C ALA A 105 21.66 3.15 -16.30
N ALA A 106 21.21 2.36 -17.28
CA ALA A 106 21.73 1.03 -17.62
C ALA A 106 22.69 1.14 -18.79
#